data_AF-A0A0B1P5P1-F1
#
_entry.id   AF-A0A0B1P5P1-F1
#
_cell.length_a   1.000
_cell.length_b   1.000
_cell.length_c   1.000
_cell.angle_alpha   90.00
_cell.angle_beta   90.00
_cell.angle_gamma   90.00
#
_symmetry.space_group_name_H-M   'P 1'
#
loop_
_entity.id
_entity.type
_entity.pdbx_description
1 polymer ?
#
loop_
_entity_poly.entity_id
_entity_poly.type
_entity_poly.pdbx_seq_one_letter_code
_entity_poly.pdbx_strand_id
1 'polypeptide(L)'
;MPFHRYKQCKPYTQDKQKSEVTSHARKKDNRIFTRLTKDHPSRNQHIHAIKTALIDKLGSEGASVKAVQKVKSGIAIIPSNEKHAEKLLGKSQTITSVLGGKVEKAGEWMTYVVDHVPRKLHSLNGKEIVATVELARKEVEAVTGSVPTRVLWFRKSLVENPLPTGTIVASFFRKKCRILGCPGSAPWR
;
A
#
# COMPACT_ATOMS: atom_id res chain seq x y z
N MET A 1 36.68 53.42 -7.40
CA MET A 1 36.46 52.35 -8.39
C MET A 1 36.68 50.98 -7.72
N PRO A 2 35.67 50.33 -7.13
CA PRO A 2 35.84 49.00 -6.54
C PRO A 2 35.36 47.89 -7.48
N PHE A 3 36.24 46.90 -7.64
CA PHE A 3 36.06 45.66 -8.39
C PHE A 3 34.87 44.83 -7.85
N HIS A 4 33.99 44.41 -8.77
CA HIS A 4 32.93 43.47 -8.52
C HIS A 4 33.51 42.07 -8.23
N ARG A 5 33.41 41.59 -6.97
CA ARG A 5 33.63 40.18 -6.64
C ARG A 5 32.44 39.37 -7.17
N TYR A 6 32.64 38.65 -8.27
CA TYR A 6 31.75 37.57 -8.68
C TYR A 6 31.71 36.51 -7.56
N LYS A 7 30.52 36.30 -6.97
CA LYS A 7 30.28 35.16 -6.07
C LYS A 7 30.28 33.89 -6.92
N GLN A 8 31.28 33.05 -6.71
CA GLN A 8 31.29 31.67 -7.21
C GLN A 8 30.12 30.91 -6.58
N CYS A 9 29.20 30.41 -7.41
CA CYS A 9 28.19 29.45 -7.00
C CYS A 9 28.87 28.11 -6.68
N LYS A 10 28.67 27.61 -5.47
CA LYS A 10 29.14 26.29 -5.05
C LYS A 10 28.39 25.20 -5.84
N PRO A 11 29.05 24.11 -6.26
CA PRO A 11 28.39 23.03 -6.98
C PRO A 11 27.34 22.36 -6.09
N TYR A 12 26.15 22.13 -6.64
CA TYR A 12 25.04 21.44 -6.01
C TYR A 12 25.39 19.95 -5.86
N THR A 13 25.67 19.53 -4.63
CA THR A 13 25.82 18.12 -4.28
C THR A 13 24.47 17.43 -4.47
N GLN A 14 24.37 16.54 -5.47
CA GLN A 14 23.22 15.65 -5.58
C GLN A 14 23.29 14.64 -4.44
N ASP A 15 22.50 14.86 -3.40
CA ASP A 15 22.20 13.85 -2.38
C ASP A 15 21.50 12.67 -3.05
N LYS A 16 22.30 11.67 -3.45
CA LYS A 16 21.84 10.30 -3.66
C LYS A 16 21.36 9.79 -2.31
N GLN A 17 20.06 9.91 -2.03
CA GLN A 17 19.40 9.14 -0.99
C GLN A 17 19.49 7.65 -1.37
N LYS A 18 20.61 7.04 -0.98
CA LYS A 18 20.79 5.59 -0.87
C LYS A 18 19.69 5.12 0.08
N SER A 19 18.69 4.42 -0.47
CA SER A 19 17.67 3.76 0.33
C SER A 19 18.36 2.70 1.18
N GLU A 20 18.66 3.07 2.42
CA GLU A 20 19.15 2.17 3.44
C GLU A 20 18.05 1.13 3.67
N VAL A 21 18.24 -0.08 3.13
CA VAL A 21 17.43 -1.26 3.47
C VAL A 21 17.82 -1.63 4.90
N THR A 22 17.40 -0.82 5.85
CA THR A 22 17.32 -1.20 7.24
C THR A 22 16.21 -2.23 7.31
N SER A 23 16.59 -3.48 7.57
CA SER A 23 15.71 -4.58 7.96
C SER A 23 15.07 -4.27 9.31
N HIS A 24 14.27 -3.20 9.37
CA HIS A 24 13.29 -3.03 10.41
C HIS A 24 12.41 -4.27 10.36
N ALA A 25 12.47 -5.10 11.41
CA ALA A 25 11.47 -6.14 11.61
C ALA A 25 10.11 -5.48 11.39
N ARG A 26 9.45 -5.82 10.27
CA ARG A 26 8.26 -5.08 9.82
C ARG A 26 7.23 -5.19 10.94
N LYS A 27 7.02 -4.09 11.66
CA LYS A 27 5.98 -4.03 12.70
C LYS A 27 4.66 -4.38 12.03
N LYS A 28 4.00 -5.45 12.51
CA LYS A 28 2.71 -5.88 11.96
C LYS A 28 1.73 -4.72 12.04
N ASP A 29 1.09 -4.40 10.93
CA ASP A 29 0.03 -3.41 10.91
C ASP A 29 -1.21 -4.03 11.58
N ASN A 30 -1.58 -3.49 12.74
CA ASN A 30 -2.72 -3.96 13.52
C ASN A 30 -3.97 -3.08 13.35
N ARG A 31 -3.94 -2.11 12.43
CA ARG A 31 -5.07 -1.22 12.20
C ARG A 31 -6.29 -2.01 11.73
N ILE A 32 -7.46 -1.54 12.12
CA ILE A 32 -8.74 -2.07 11.66
C ILE A 32 -9.34 -1.03 10.73
N PHE A 33 -9.69 -1.43 9.52
CA PHE A 33 -10.28 -0.56 8.51
C PHE A 33 -11.78 -0.77 8.45
N THR A 34 -12.52 0.33 8.48
CA THR A 34 -13.92 0.38 8.11
C THR A 34 -14.03 0.96 6.71
N ARG A 35 -14.36 0.11 5.73
CA ARG A 35 -14.51 0.49 4.33
C ARG A 35 -15.88 1.14 4.13
N LEU A 36 -15.85 2.42 3.78
CA LEU A 36 -17.03 3.26 3.56
C LEU A 36 -17.08 3.71 2.11
N THR A 37 -18.28 3.79 1.53
CA THR A 37 -18.51 4.40 0.21
C THR A 37 -18.17 5.89 0.25
N LYS A 38 -17.94 6.50 -0.93
CA LYS A 38 -17.48 7.91 -1.01
C LYS A 38 -18.47 8.89 -0.40
N ASP A 39 -19.75 8.61 -0.55
CA ASP A 39 -20.85 9.50 -0.14
C ASP A 39 -21.37 9.19 1.27
N HIS A 40 -20.69 8.31 2.02
CA HIS A 40 -21.14 7.89 3.34
C HIS A 40 -21.02 9.04 4.37
N PRO A 41 -22.07 9.35 5.16
CA PRO A 41 -22.08 10.49 6.07
C PRO A 41 -20.97 10.45 7.11
N SER A 42 -20.58 9.26 7.59
CA SER A 42 -19.48 9.07 8.55
C SER A 42 -18.13 9.61 8.07
N ARG A 43 -17.93 9.81 6.75
CA ARG A 43 -16.68 10.42 6.23
C ARG A 43 -16.59 11.92 6.54
N ASN A 44 -17.72 12.60 6.63
CA ASN A 44 -17.79 14.04 6.87
C ASN A 44 -17.69 14.39 8.35
N GLN A 45 -18.03 13.46 9.24
CA GLN A 45 -17.95 13.65 10.69
C GLN A 45 -16.53 13.95 11.18
N HIS A 46 -16.41 14.75 12.23
CA HIS A 46 -15.12 15.06 12.86
C HIS A 46 -14.52 13.81 13.53
N ILE A 47 -13.20 13.66 13.48
CA ILE A 47 -12.50 12.46 13.99
C ILE A 47 -12.76 12.25 15.49
N HIS A 48 -12.83 13.33 16.25
CA HIS A 48 -13.13 13.26 17.68
C HIS A 48 -14.54 12.71 17.94
N ALA A 49 -15.54 13.20 17.21
CA ALA A 49 -16.92 12.74 17.35
C ALA A 49 -17.05 11.24 17.03
N ILE A 50 -16.36 10.79 15.97
CA ILE A 50 -16.27 9.37 15.60
C ILE A 50 -15.64 8.55 16.73
N LYS A 51 -14.51 9.02 17.29
CA LYS A 51 -13.81 8.32 18.38
C LYS A 51 -14.69 8.22 19.64
N THR A 52 -15.35 9.30 20.05
CA THR A 52 -16.24 9.30 21.23
C THR A 52 -17.41 8.36 21.03
N ALA A 53 -18.15 8.47 19.91
CA ALA A 53 -19.27 7.58 19.62
C ALA A 53 -18.87 6.10 19.59
N LEU A 54 -17.66 5.80 19.11
CA LEU A 54 -17.12 4.45 19.10
C LEU A 54 -16.79 3.95 20.52
N ILE A 55 -16.18 4.78 21.36
CA ILE A 55 -15.86 4.45 22.76
C ILE A 55 -17.15 4.19 23.54
N ASP A 56 -18.15 5.07 23.41
CA ASP A 56 -19.43 4.96 24.10
C ASP A 56 -20.15 3.65 23.76
N LYS A 57 -20.10 3.23 22.49
CA LYS A 57 -20.75 1.99 22.04
C LYS A 57 -19.94 0.73 22.33
N LEU A 58 -18.61 0.83 22.44
CA LEU A 58 -17.75 -0.31 22.79
C LEU A 58 -17.67 -0.56 24.30
N GLY A 59 -18.01 0.44 25.12
CA GLY A 59 -17.98 0.37 26.58
C GLY A 59 -16.56 0.14 27.09
N SER A 60 -16.37 -0.94 27.88
CA SER A 60 -15.06 -1.34 28.43
C SER A 60 -13.98 -1.58 27.35
N GLU A 61 -14.39 -1.97 26.14
CA GLU A 61 -13.47 -2.17 25.01
C GLU A 61 -13.12 -0.86 24.29
N GLY A 62 -13.74 0.27 24.65
CA GLY A 62 -13.37 1.58 24.13
C GLY A 62 -11.92 1.96 24.47
N ALA A 63 -11.40 1.49 25.62
CA ALA A 63 -10.00 1.67 26.02
C ALA A 63 -9.00 0.99 25.06
N SER A 64 -9.46 0.01 24.28
CA SER A 64 -8.67 -0.67 23.25
C SER A 64 -8.38 0.23 22.04
N VAL A 65 -9.15 1.33 21.85
CA VAL A 65 -9.02 2.28 20.74
C VAL A 65 -8.05 3.41 21.11
N LYS A 66 -6.84 3.37 20.53
CA LYS A 66 -5.84 4.42 20.71
C LYS A 66 -6.23 5.70 19.94
N ALA A 67 -6.51 5.54 18.65
CA ALA A 67 -6.81 6.66 17.76
C ALA A 67 -7.70 6.23 16.60
N VAL A 68 -8.29 7.21 15.94
CA VAL A 68 -9.07 7.03 14.71
C VAL A 68 -8.49 7.96 13.65
N GLN A 69 -8.38 7.48 12.41
CA GLN A 69 -7.85 8.24 11.28
C GLN A 69 -8.81 8.13 10.09
N LYS A 70 -8.96 9.23 9.35
CA LYS A 70 -9.63 9.19 8.04
C LYS A 70 -8.66 8.68 6.98
N VAL A 71 -9.13 7.77 6.13
CA VAL A 71 -8.36 7.22 5.01
C VAL A 71 -9.18 7.27 3.73
N LYS A 72 -8.54 7.19 2.55
CA LYS A 72 -9.24 7.30 1.25
C LYS A 72 -10.41 6.32 1.09
N SER A 73 -10.30 5.14 1.71
CA SER A 73 -11.32 4.09 1.68
C SER A 73 -12.37 4.16 2.78
N GLY A 74 -12.28 5.11 3.71
CA GLY A 74 -13.17 5.19 4.88
C GLY A 74 -12.43 5.61 6.14
N ILE A 75 -12.53 4.79 7.19
CA ILE A 75 -11.97 5.10 8.52
C ILE A 75 -11.01 3.99 8.94
N ALA A 76 -9.92 4.35 9.60
CA ALA A 76 -8.98 3.43 10.21
C ALA A 76 -8.97 3.61 11.72
N ILE A 77 -9.22 2.53 12.45
CA ILE A 77 -9.15 2.44 13.90
C ILE A 77 -7.76 1.90 14.25
N ILE A 78 -7.05 2.63 15.09
CA ILE A 78 -5.73 2.27 15.59
C ILE A 78 -5.91 1.67 16.99
N PRO A 79 -5.70 0.36 17.16
CA PRO A 79 -5.70 -0.26 18.47
C PRO A 79 -4.40 0.03 19.22
N SER A 80 -4.43 -0.12 20.54
CA SER A 80 -3.24 0.04 21.38
C SER A 80 -2.24 -1.11 21.19
N ASN A 81 -2.70 -2.36 21.08
CA ASN A 81 -1.89 -3.58 20.91
C ASN A 81 -2.56 -4.61 19.99
N GLU A 82 -1.85 -5.68 19.60
CA GLU A 82 -2.41 -6.78 18.77
C GLU A 82 -3.60 -7.48 19.47
N LYS A 83 -3.51 -7.75 20.78
CA LYS A 83 -4.62 -8.32 21.56
C LYS A 83 -5.87 -7.43 21.53
N HIS A 84 -5.68 -6.11 21.63
CA HIS A 84 -6.76 -5.14 21.53
C HIS A 84 -7.37 -5.10 20.11
N ALA A 85 -6.54 -5.28 19.08
CA ALA A 85 -7.02 -5.38 17.71
C ALA A 85 -7.96 -6.59 17.52
N GLU A 86 -7.61 -7.74 18.08
CA GLU A 86 -8.44 -8.95 17.99
C GLU A 86 -9.76 -8.81 18.74
N LYS A 87 -9.75 -8.20 19.94
CA LYS A 87 -10.97 -7.88 20.69
C LYS A 87 -11.90 -6.94 19.91
N LEU A 88 -11.35 -5.88 19.32
CA LEU A 88 -12.11 -4.95 18.50
C LEU A 88 -12.66 -5.62 17.23
N LEU A 89 -11.93 -6.56 16.64
CA LEU A 89 -12.40 -7.33 15.49
C LEU A 89 -13.58 -8.26 15.88
N GLY A 90 -13.55 -8.82 17.10
CA GLY A 90 -14.68 -9.55 17.67
C GLY A 90 -15.95 -8.69 17.82
N LYS A 91 -15.79 -7.40 18.09
CA LYS A 91 -16.88 -6.40 18.12
C LYS A 91 -17.13 -5.71 16.77
N SER A 92 -16.72 -6.32 15.67
CA SER A 92 -16.87 -5.75 14.32
C SER A 92 -18.32 -5.37 13.99
N GLN A 93 -19.31 -6.14 14.45
CA GLN A 93 -20.73 -5.80 14.27
C GLN A 93 -21.10 -4.45 14.91
N THR A 94 -20.68 -4.22 16.16
CA THR A 94 -20.90 -2.94 16.85
C THR A 94 -20.22 -1.79 16.12
N ILE A 95 -18.99 -2.00 15.64
CA ILE A 95 -18.25 -1.00 14.87
C ILE A 95 -18.98 -0.67 13.56
N THR A 96 -19.50 -1.69 12.87
CA THR A 96 -20.32 -1.52 11.66
C THR A 96 -21.61 -0.78 11.95
N SER A 97 -22.28 -1.02 13.08
CA SER A 97 -23.50 -0.29 13.44
C SER A 97 -23.26 1.20 13.68
N VAL A 98 -22.08 1.59 14.18
CA VAL A 98 -21.74 3.00 14.46
C VAL A 98 -21.23 3.70 13.20
N LEU A 99 -20.32 3.07 12.47
CA LEU A 99 -19.60 3.72 11.37
C LEU A 99 -20.22 3.42 10.00
N GLY A 100 -20.95 2.31 9.87
CA GLY A 100 -21.37 1.71 8.62
C GLY A 100 -20.28 0.88 7.94
N GLY A 101 -20.63 0.25 6.82
CA GLY A 101 -19.68 -0.39 5.92
C GLY A 101 -19.10 -1.72 6.38
N LYS A 102 -17.95 -2.11 5.81
CA LYS A 102 -17.29 -3.39 6.09
C LYS A 102 -16.06 -3.19 6.96
N VAL A 103 -16.01 -3.90 8.08
CA VAL A 103 -14.85 -3.91 9.00
C VAL A 103 -13.89 -5.02 8.61
N GLU A 104 -12.60 -4.70 8.50
CA GLU A 104 -11.54 -5.64 8.15
C GLU A 104 -10.24 -5.32 8.91
N LYS A 105 -9.43 -6.34 9.23
CA LYS A 105 -8.07 -6.14 9.74
C LYS A 105 -7.15 -5.69 8.60
N ALA A 106 -6.15 -4.88 8.91
CA ALA A 106 -5.08 -4.54 7.98
C ALA A 106 -4.48 -5.81 7.37
N GLY A 107 -4.56 -5.89 6.04
CA GLY A 107 -3.94 -6.97 5.27
C GLY A 107 -2.44 -6.74 5.12
N GLU A 108 -1.67 -7.82 5.14
CA GLU A 108 -0.25 -7.78 4.79
C GLU A 108 -0.13 -7.78 3.26
N TRP A 109 0.35 -6.67 2.71
CA TRP A 109 0.62 -6.54 1.28
C TRP A 109 2.10 -6.78 1.00
N MET A 110 2.39 -7.63 0.02
CA MET A 110 3.71 -7.74 -0.59
C MET A 110 3.70 -6.96 -1.89
N THR A 111 4.46 -5.87 -1.94
CA THR A 111 4.58 -5.04 -3.14
C THR A 111 5.98 -5.14 -3.69
N TYR A 112 6.07 -5.50 -4.97
CA TYR A 112 7.29 -5.56 -5.75
C TYR A 112 7.30 -4.40 -6.74
N VAL A 113 8.47 -3.80 -6.90
CA VAL A 113 8.71 -2.73 -7.85
C VAL A 113 9.78 -3.24 -8.80
N VAL A 114 9.38 -3.46 -10.06
CA VAL A 114 10.27 -3.93 -11.13
C VAL A 114 10.60 -2.72 -11.98
N ASP A 115 11.87 -2.35 -12.00
CA ASP A 115 12.34 -1.22 -12.79
C ASP A 115 12.85 -1.66 -14.16
N HIS A 116 13.04 -0.70 -15.07
CA HIS A 116 13.57 -0.91 -16.42
C HIS A 116 12.75 -1.86 -17.30
N VAL A 117 11.44 -1.97 -17.07
CA VAL A 117 10.57 -2.81 -17.90
C VAL A 117 10.32 -2.13 -19.24
N PRO A 118 10.66 -2.77 -20.38
CA PRO A 118 10.43 -2.19 -21.70
C PRO A 118 8.93 -1.98 -21.95
N ARG A 119 8.55 -0.81 -22.46
CA ARG A 119 7.16 -0.48 -22.82
C ARG A 119 6.77 -1.02 -24.19
N LYS A 120 7.75 -1.28 -25.04
CA LYS A 120 7.61 -1.79 -26.40
C LYS A 120 8.54 -2.99 -26.54
N LEU A 121 7.99 -4.10 -27.00
CA LEU A 121 8.69 -5.35 -27.25
C LEU A 121 8.58 -5.64 -28.74
N HIS A 122 9.68 -6.02 -29.38
CA HIS A 122 9.64 -6.50 -30.76
C HIS A 122 9.59 -8.02 -30.74
N SER A 123 8.55 -8.58 -31.37
CA SER A 123 8.51 -10.00 -31.66
C SER A 123 9.59 -10.36 -32.67
N LEU A 124 10.04 -11.62 -32.67
CA LEU A 124 10.99 -12.15 -33.65
C LEU A 124 10.50 -11.98 -35.09
N ASN A 125 9.18 -11.88 -35.29
CA ASN A 125 8.55 -11.64 -36.58
C ASN A 125 8.44 -10.13 -36.93
N GLY A 126 9.18 -9.25 -36.23
CA GLY A 126 9.17 -7.81 -36.44
C GLY A 126 7.93 -7.06 -35.92
N LYS A 127 6.94 -7.78 -35.36
CA LYS A 127 5.73 -7.17 -34.80
C LYS A 127 6.02 -6.44 -33.49
N GLU A 128 5.67 -5.17 -33.42
CA GLU A 128 5.73 -4.38 -32.18
C GLU A 128 4.56 -4.76 -31.25
N ILE A 129 4.88 -5.06 -29.99
CA ILE A 129 3.95 -5.39 -28.92
C ILE A 129 4.11 -4.34 -27.83
N VAL A 130 3.03 -3.60 -27.54
CA VAL A 130 3.02 -2.65 -26.42
C VAL A 130 2.78 -3.40 -25.12
N ALA A 131 3.64 -3.21 -24.12
CA ALA A 131 3.54 -3.83 -22.81
C ALA A 131 2.39 -3.19 -22.00
N THR A 132 1.18 -3.70 -22.21
CA THR A 132 -0.01 -3.28 -21.46
C THR A 132 0.02 -3.82 -20.02
N VAL A 133 -0.78 -3.22 -19.14
CA VAL A 133 -0.91 -3.70 -17.74
C VAL A 133 -1.39 -5.15 -17.69
N GLU A 134 -2.23 -5.57 -18.64
CA GLU A 134 -2.75 -6.93 -18.73
C GLU A 134 -1.66 -7.94 -19.14
N LEU A 135 -0.82 -7.59 -20.10
CA LEU A 135 0.33 -8.43 -20.48
C LEU A 135 1.31 -8.55 -19.33
N ALA A 136 1.62 -7.44 -18.66
CA ALA A 136 2.45 -7.44 -17.46
C ALA A 136 1.84 -8.30 -16.35
N ARG A 137 0.52 -8.28 -16.18
CA ARG A 137 -0.18 -9.14 -15.20
C ARG A 137 -0.01 -10.62 -15.54
N LYS A 138 -0.21 -11.00 -16.80
CA LYS A 138 -0.02 -12.39 -17.26
C LYS A 138 1.41 -12.86 -17.06
N GLU A 139 2.39 -12.02 -17.36
CA GLU A 139 3.80 -12.33 -17.17
C GLU A 139 4.15 -12.50 -15.69
N VAL A 140 3.70 -11.57 -14.84
CA VAL A 140 3.89 -11.67 -13.39
C VAL A 140 3.24 -12.96 -12.85
N GLU A 141 2.07 -13.33 -13.33
CA GLU A 141 1.40 -14.58 -12.95
C GLU A 141 2.17 -15.82 -13.43
N ALA A 142 2.66 -15.83 -14.68
CA ALA A 142 3.44 -16.92 -15.23
C ALA A 142 4.76 -17.14 -14.48
N VAL A 143 5.48 -16.05 -14.15
CA VAL A 143 6.77 -16.11 -13.46
C VAL A 143 6.62 -16.43 -11.98
N THR A 144 5.60 -15.86 -11.30
CA THR A 144 5.45 -16.01 -9.84
C THR A 144 4.50 -17.15 -9.44
N GLY A 145 3.78 -17.74 -10.38
CA GLY A 145 2.75 -18.75 -10.12
C GLY A 145 1.56 -18.23 -9.31
N SER A 146 1.45 -16.91 -9.12
CA SER A 146 0.44 -16.27 -8.27
C SER A 146 -0.21 -15.09 -8.99
N VAL A 147 -1.53 -14.99 -8.88
CA VAL A 147 -2.28 -13.86 -9.46
C VAL A 147 -2.03 -12.59 -8.64
N PRO A 148 -1.43 -11.53 -9.21
CA PRO A 148 -1.27 -10.27 -8.50
C PRO A 148 -2.63 -9.60 -8.30
N THR A 149 -2.83 -9.02 -7.10
CA THR A 149 -4.06 -8.30 -6.76
C THR A 149 -4.11 -6.93 -7.44
N ARG A 150 -2.94 -6.29 -7.63
CA ARG A 150 -2.83 -5.02 -8.32
C ARG A 150 -1.56 -4.99 -9.15
N VAL A 151 -1.67 -4.59 -10.41
CA VAL A 151 -0.53 -4.29 -11.29
C VAL A 151 -0.75 -2.89 -11.86
N LEU A 152 0.27 -2.04 -11.82
CA LEU A 152 0.22 -0.71 -12.40
C LEU A 152 1.60 -0.27 -12.90
N TRP A 153 1.60 0.57 -13.93
CA TRP A 153 2.77 1.33 -14.33
C TRP A 153 2.94 2.53 -13.40
N PHE A 154 4.16 2.73 -12.89
CA PHE A 154 4.48 3.88 -12.06
C PHE A 154 4.69 5.13 -12.93
N ARG A 155 4.02 6.24 -12.56
CA ARG A 155 3.94 7.48 -13.35
C ARG A 155 5.15 8.41 -13.17
N LYS A 156 6.38 7.92 -13.31
CA LYS A 156 7.56 8.80 -13.36
C LYS A 156 8.13 9.04 -14.76
N SER A 157 7.65 8.34 -15.80
CA SER A 157 8.02 8.69 -17.18
C SER A 157 7.12 9.84 -17.66
N LEU A 158 7.72 11.00 -17.88
CA LEU A 158 7.11 12.24 -18.37
C LEU A 158 6.09 11.97 -19.47
N VAL A 159 4.87 12.52 -19.30
CA VAL A 159 3.72 12.35 -20.20
C VAL A 159 3.99 12.89 -21.61
N GLU A 160 5.02 13.72 -21.78
CA GLU A 160 5.42 14.32 -23.07
C GLU A 160 6.40 13.45 -23.87
N ASN A 161 7.14 12.54 -23.22
CA ASN A 161 8.04 11.58 -23.87
C ASN A 161 8.24 10.37 -22.94
N PRO A 162 7.40 9.32 -23.03
CA PRO A 162 7.58 8.15 -22.18
C PRO A 162 8.89 7.48 -22.55
N LEU A 163 9.80 7.39 -21.59
CA LEU A 163 11.03 6.60 -21.71
C LEU A 163 10.72 5.20 -22.28
N PRO A 164 11.61 4.62 -23.10
CA PRO A 164 11.39 3.29 -23.69
C PRO A 164 11.17 2.21 -22.63
N THR A 165 11.66 2.46 -21.42
CA THR A 165 11.46 1.65 -20.23
C THR A 165 10.60 2.37 -19.18
N GLY A 166 9.95 1.62 -18.32
CA GLY A 166 9.21 2.13 -17.18
C GLY A 166 9.28 1.18 -15.99
N THR A 167 8.66 1.59 -14.89
CA THR A 167 8.63 0.80 -13.67
C THR A 167 7.22 0.21 -13.49
N ILE A 168 7.14 -1.09 -13.22
CA ILE A 168 5.90 -1.80 -12.89
C ILE A 168 5.84 -2.06 -11.38
N VAL A 169 4.68 -1.81 -10.79
CA VAL A 169 4.40 -2.15 -9.39
C VAL A 169 3.38 -3.27 -9.36
N ALA A 170 3.77 -4.43 -8.83
CA ALA A 170 2.92 -5.57 -8.61
C ALA A 170 2.69 -5.76 -7.10
N SER A 171 1.43 -5.76 -6.67
CA SER A 171 1.04 -5.94 -5.28
C SER A 171 0.22 -7.22 -5.11
N PHE A 172 0.59 -8.01 -4.12
CA PHE A 172 -0.05 -9.26 -3.73
C PHE A 172 -0.58 -9.15 -2.31
N PHE A 173 -1.80 -9.64 -2.12
CA PHE A 173 -2.32 -9.84 -0.77
C PHE A 173 -1.71 -11.12 -0.18
N ARG A 174 -1.04 -11.03 0.96
CA ARG A 174 -0.55 -12.21 1.66
C ARG A 174 -1.75 -12.97 2.21
N LYS A 175 -2.16 -14.04 1.53
CA LYS A 175 -3.16 -14.96 2.06
C LYS A 175 -2.57 -15.59 3.33
N LYS A 176 -3.31 -15.58 4.43
CA LYS A 176 -2.98 -16.46 5.55
C LYS A 176 -3.24 -17.88 5.06
N CYS A 177 -2.17 -18.60 4.73
CA CYS A 177 -2.26 -20.04 4.54
C CYS A 177 -2.69 -20.64 5.89
N ARG A 178 -3.98 -20.94 6.03
CA ARG A 178 -4.39 -22.03 6.91
C ARG A 178 -4.32 -23.29 6.08
N ILE A 179 -3.90 -24.37 6.73
CA ILE A 179 -3.79 -25.76 6.24
C ILE A 179 -2.34 -26.14 5.88
N LEU A 180 -1.99 -27.31 6.41
CA LEU A 180 -0.69 -27.96 6.49
C LEU A 180 0.01 -28.12 5.14
N GLY A 181 1.34 -28.01 5.16
CA GLY A 181 2.22 -28.40 4.06
C GLY A 181 2.54 -27.27 3.08
N CYS A 182 3.45 -26.37 3.45
CA CYS A 182 4.24 -25.65 2.46
C CYS A 182 5.47 -26.51 2.15
N PRO A 183 5.64 -27.04 0.92
CA PRO A 183 6.94 -27.52 0.48
C PRO A 183 7.90 -26.32 0.51
N GLY A 184 9.10 -26.56 1.02
CA GLY A 184 10.09 -25.53 1.30
C GLY A 184 10.30 -24.55 0.15
N SER A 185 10.64 -23.32 0.53
CA SER A 185 11.28 -22.35 -0.35
C SER A 185 12.44 -23.00 -1.11
N ALA A 186 12.21 -23.34 -2.38
CA ALA A 186 13.29 -23.61 -3.30
C ALA A 186 13.99 -22.27 -3.60
N PRO A 187 15.32 -22.18 -3.47
CA PRO A 187 16.07 -21.01 -3.85
C PRO A 187 16.03 -20.87 -5.37
N TRP A 188 15.69 -19.66 -5.83
CA TRP A 188 15.73 -19.26 -7.23
C TRP A 188 17.09 -19.59 -7.85
N ARG A 189 17.10 -20.39 -8.90
CA ARG A 189 18.22 -20.52 -9.84
C ARG A 189 17.68 -20.48 -11.25
#